data_AF-A0A433PPK0-F1
#
_entry.id   AF-A0A433PPK0-F1
#
_cell.length_a   1.000
_cell.length_b   1.000
_cell.length_c   1.000
_cell.angle_alpha   90.00
_cell.angle_beta   90.00
_cell.angle_gamma   90.00
#
_symmetry.space_group_name_H-M   'P 1'
#
loop_
_entity.id
_entity.type
_entity.pdbx_description
1 polymer ?
#
loop_
_entity_poly.entity_id
_entity_poly.type
_entity_poly.pdbx_seq_one_letter_code
_entity_poly.pdbx_strand_id
1 'polypeptide(L)'
;MEYSKRQRKRGTVAQGMLVVSIVPVTILTIGYSFNPWISAVPQFNRYVEQQRETTPRSKSRQQHRPGAVKLRGWCALFMSILPILLTFNSLFTHSPTRSTTATRRAAPGQDARSSESTASSFYYWMKNKIVASPPVEIIFHVHLPQHDENRFIPKVLGSIRVLGNWQPRDGVQLQRLHGGYWVSPTVMVPTDIPNVRYKYMLYDFANPEKPLWEGYSEKDDRTLTTDWREVIDVWLNNNEKYRLDKAILLDECAFVQGIVQSLRFTAGEDTTTIQATFKKAVMKYQSLLKQQRELALASVSPQKITEITLNVTSPAQRLFALILLGYSHMFEGRVRSITLPETFPSSRLLLCLPYYKEGMLPSGVSGKMEKVVNALVVHNSSSGFYDWMIMFGLSEAFGSVWLDYVKSPSSLEGRSSDSFKHALDQYAVPNVALMDRQDQVSTLKVVMNFAILTFVH
;
A
#
# COMPACT_ATOMS: atom_id res chain seq x y z
N MET A 1 53.26 25.30 -17.62
CA MET A 1 53.58 26.44 -18.50
C MET A 1 52.27 26.94 -19.08
N GLU A 2 52.09 28.27 -19.02
CA GLU A 2 51.07 29.14 -19.66
C GLU A 2 49.58 28.93 -19.29
N TYR A 3 48.92 29.86 -18.57
CA TYR A 3 48.28 31.14 -18.99
C TYR A 3 47.18 30.91 -20.05
N SER A 4 45.95 31.45 -20.06
CA SER A 4 45.32 32.70 -19.59
C SER A 4 43.79 32.56 -19.91
N LYS A 5 42.83 32.76 -19.00
CA LYS A 5 42.04 33.99 -18.73
C LYS A 5 41.02 34.43 -19.82
N ARG A 6 39.82 34.83 -19.33
CA ARG A 6 38.77 35.74 -19.91
C ARG A 6 37.69 35.08 -20.82
N GLN A 7 36.40 35.48 -20.84
CA GLN A 7 35.65 36.65 -20.35
C GLN A 7 34.12 36.34 -20.28
N ARG A 8 33.41 37.14 -19.47
CA ARG A 8 31.94 37.25 -19.35
C ARG A 8 31.31 37.84 -20.61
N LYS A 9 30.06 37.47 -20.93
CA LYS A 9 29.08 38.34 -21.60
C LYS A 9 27.71 38.24 -20.93
N ARG A 10 27.19 39.41 -20.53
CA ARG A 10 25.80 39.66 -20.11
C ARG A 10 24.93 39.80 -21.37
N GLY A 11 23.69 39.33 -21.29
CA GLY A 11 22.62 39.64 -22.23
C GLY A 11 21.38 40.07 -21.46
N THR A 12 20.93 41.29 -21.70
CA THR A 12 19.71 41.93 -21.17
C THR A 12 18.60 41.77 -22.21
N VAL A 13 17.38 41.36 -21.83
CA VAL A 13 16.18 41.51 -22.69
C VAL A 13 14.94 41.87 -21.87
N ALA A 14 14.45 43.07 -22.16
CA ALA A 14 13.09 43.62 -22.23
C ALA A 14 12.00 43.28 -21.18
N GLN A 15 11.51 44.36 -20.57
CA GLN A 15 10.20 44.52 -19.94
C GLN A 15 9.07 44.49 -21.00
N GLY A 16 8.02 43.70 -20.73
CA GLY A 16 6.74 43.75 -21.43
C GLY A 16 5.65 44.29 -20.50
N MET A 17 5.17 45.48 -20.81
CA MET A 17 4.04 46.16 -20.15
C MET A 17 2.75 45.65 -20.82
N LEU A 18 1.80 45.09 -20.05
CA LEU A 18 0.47 44.77 -20.54
C LEU A 18 -0.58 45.54 -19.72
N VAL A 19 -1.23 46.48 -20.40
CA VAL A 19 -2.42 47.21 -19.97
C VAL A 19 -3.62 46.32 -20.27
N VAL A 20 -4.50 46.08 -19.28
CA VAL A 20 -5.84 45.52 -19.53
C VAL A 20 -6.89 46.35 -18.81
N SER A 21 -7.83 46.80 -19.63
CA SER A 21 -8.92 47.72 -19.35
C SER A 21 -9.98 47.18 -18.41
N ILE A 22 -10.54 48.09 -17.62
CA ILE A 22 -11.74 47.94 -16.81
C ILE A 22 -12.96 48.17 -17.70
N VAL A 23 -13.91 47.22 -17.73
CA VAL A 23 -15.28 47.42 -18.23
C VAL A 23 -16.24 46.82 -17.19
N PRO A 24 -17.33 47.53 -16.81
CA PRO A 24 -18.22 47.12 -15.72
C PRO A 24 -19.30 46.16 -16.23
N VAL A 25 -19.64 45.14 -15.44
CA VAL A 25 -20.84 44.33 -15.68
C VAL A 25 -21.66 44.20 -14.39
N THR A 26 -22.78 44.91 -14.45
CA THR A 26 -24.14 44.68 -13.93
C THR A 26 -24.35 43.59 -12.88
N ILE A 27 -24.88 44.04 -11.74
CA ILE A 27 -25.43 43.24 -10.64
C ILE A 27 -26.70 42.52 -11.11
N LEU A 28 -26.72 41.20 -10.98
CA LEU A 28 -27.92 40.37 -11.13
C LEU A 28 -28.29 39.83 -9.74
N THR A 29 -29.34 40.42 -9.18
CA THR A 29 -29.98 40.04 -7.93
C THR A 29 -30.71 38.71 -8.11
N ILE A 30 -30.29 37.67 -7.37
CA ILE A 30 -31.13 36.50 -7.08
C ILE A 30 -31.13 36.33 -5.56
N GLY A 31 -32.30 36.54 -4.97
CA GLY A 31 -32.51 36.47 -3.53
C GLY A 31 -32.53 35.03 -3.02
N TYR A 32 -31.92 34.83 -1.85
CA TYR A 32 -32.26 33.75 -0.92
C TYR A 32 -32.19 34.27 0.51
N SER A 33 -32.97 33.61 1.34
CA SER A 33 -33.65 34.12 2.53
C SER A 33 -32.75 34.52 3.70
N PHE A 34 -33.31 35.46 4.48
CA PHE A 34 -32.89 35.90 5.80
C PHE A 34 -32.29 34.80 6.69
N ASN A 35 -31.12 35.13 7.24
CA ASN A 35 -30.29 34.32 8.11
C ASN A 35 -30.68 34.58 9.59
N PRO A 36 -30.94 33.60 10.47
CA PRO A 36 -31.29 33.84 11.89
C PRO A 36 -30.13 34.34 12.78
N TRP A 37 -28.99 34.72 12.21
CA TRP A 37 -27.71 34.85 12.92
C TRP A 37 -27.40 36.22 13.54
N ILE A 38 -28.35 37.15 13.60
CA ILE A 38 -28.10 38.52 14.15
C ILE A 38 -28.40 38.61 15.67
N SER A 39 -29.07 37.64 16.28
CA SER A 39 -29.49 37.73 17.70
C SER A 39 -28.48 37.21 18.74
N ALA A 40 -27.46 36.43 18.34
CA ALA A 40 -26.50 35.82 19.28
C ALA A 40 -25.23 36.66 19.52
N VAL A 41 -24.87 37.55 18.59
CA VAL A 41 -23.68 38.42 18.68
C VAL A 41 -23.77 39.43 19.84
N PRO A 42 -24.93 40.04 20.15
CA PRO A 42 -25.04 40.98 21.28
C PRO A 42 -24.93 40.33 22.66
N GLN A 43 -25.31 39.06 22.81
CA GLN A 43 -25.23 38.35 24.09
C GLN A 43 -23.79 37.95 24.45
N PHE A 44 -22.99 37.62 23.43
CA PHE A 44 -21.58 37.30 23.60
C PHE A 44 -20.74 38.54 23.96
N ASN A 45 -21.01 39.70 23.34
CA ASN A 45 -20.34 40.95 23.71
C ASN A 45 -20.63 41.37 25.16
N ARG A 46 -21.85 41.15 25.67
CA ARG A 46 -22.17 41.40 27.09
C ARG A 46 -21.44 40.48 28.06
N TYR A 47 -21.27 39.20 27.70
CA TYR A 47 -20.51 38.25 28.52
C TYR A 47 -19.01 38.63 28.58
N VAL A 48 -18.44 39.10 27.47
CA VAL A 48 -17.05 39.56 27.40
C VAL A 48 -16.84 40.89 28.15
N GLU A 49 -17.82 41.79 28.16
CA GLU A 49 -17.80 43.02 28.96
C GLU A 49 -17.95 42.73 30.46
N GLN A 50 -18.81 41.79 30.86
CA GLN A 50 -18.94 41.35 32.26
C GLN A 50 -17.64 40.73 32.82
N GLN A 51 -16.86 40.05 31.98
CA GLN A 51 -15.56 39.50 32.39
C GLN A 51 -14.44 40.56 32.45
N ARG A 52 -14.62 41.73 31.83
CA ARG A 52 -13.70 42.87 31.97
C ARG A 52 -13.90 43.67 33.24
N GLU A 53 -15.12 43.68 33.80
CA GLU A 53 -15.48 44.49 34.97
C GLU A 53 -15.13 43.85 36.33
N THR A 54 -14.84 42.56 36.37
CA THR A 54 -14.55 41.82 37.62
C THR A 54 -13.06 41.77 38.01
N THR A 55 -12.17 42.51 37.32
CA THR A 55 -10.74 42.55 37.66
C THR A 55 -10.37 43.85 38.40
N PRO A 56 -9.84 43.81 39.63
CA PRO A 56 -9.45 45.02 40.36
C PRO A 56 -8.30 45.76 39.67
N ARG A 57 -8.47 47.06 39.43
CA ARG A 57 -7.42 47.97 38.95
C ARG A 57 -6.42 48.25 40.08
N SER A 58 -5.29 47.53 40.11
CA SER A 58 -4.07 48.01 40.78
C SER A 58 -3.09 48.58 39.75
N LYS A 59 -2.74 49.86 39.93
CA LYS A 59 -1.70 50.55 39.15
C LYS A 59 -0.32 50.00 39.50
N SER A 60 0.44 49.57 38.50
CA SER A 60 1.83 50.00 38.22
C SER A 60 2.65 48.93 37.48
N ARG A 61 3.56 49.46 36.64
CA ARG A 61 4.74 48.85 36.00
C ARG A 61 4.57 47.89 34.83
N GLN A 62 5.30 48.26 33.77
CA GLN A 62 5.56 47.51 32.55
C GLN A 62 6.06 46.10 32.86
N GLN A 63 5.31 45.10 32.40
CA GLN A 63 5.82 43.76 32.12
C GLN A 63 5.07 43.22 30.89
N HIS A 64 5.83 42.66 29.95
CA HIS A 64 5.35 42.00 28.74
C HIS A 64 4.19 41.06 29.06
N ARG A 65 3.01 41.30 28.46
CA ARG A 65 1.82 40.44 28.62
C ARG A 65 1.95 39.17 27.75
N PRO A 66 1.89 37.95 28.33
CA PRO A 66 1.74 36.70 27.57
C PRO A 66 0.27 36.43 27.16
N GLY A 67 -0.66 37.34 27.43
CA GLY A 67 -2.10 37.12 27.23
C GLY A 67 -2.61 37.22 25.78
N ALA A 68 -1.91 37.95 24.90
CA ALA A 68 -2.36 38.16 23.52
C ALA A 68 -2.14 36.93 22.62
N VAL A 69 -1.11 36.12 22.90
CA VAL A 69 -0.81 34.88 22.18
C VAL A 69 -1.88 33.83 22.51
N LYS A 70 -2.26 33.70 23.79
CA LYS A 70 -3.32 32.78 24.22
C LYS A 70 -4.67 33.12 23.56
N LEU A 71 -5.09 34.39 23.54
CA LEU A 71 -6.38 34.77 22.95
C LEU A 71 -6.45 34.49 21.44
N ARG A 72 -5.34 34.70 20.70
CA ARG A 72 -5.24 34.32 19.28
C ARG A 72 -5.32 32.81 19.07
N GLY A 73 -4.67 32.02 19.92
CA GLY A 73 -4.75 30.56 19.90
C GLY A 73 -6.17 30.05 20.11
N TRP A 74 -6.91 30.59 21.07
CA TRP A 74 -8.31 30.22 21.33
C TRP A 74 -9.26 30.62 20.19
N CYS A 75 -9.09 31.80 19.58
CA CYS A 75 -9.87 32.18 18.40
C CYS A 75 -9.56 31.27 17.20
N ALA A 76 -8.30 30.92 16.97
CA ALA A 76 -7.90 30.03 15.88
C ALA A 76 -8.42 28.60 16.09
N LEU A 77 -8.35 28.08 17.34
CA LEU A 77 -8.97 26.83 17.77
C LEU A 77 -10.47 26.82 17.45
N PHE A 78 -11.18 27.87 17.88
CA PHE A 78 -12.62 27.97 17.67
C PHE A 78 -12.95 27.99 16.17
N MET A 79 -12.23 28.79 15.38
CA MET A 79 -12.45 28.89 13.93
C MET A 79 -12.11 27.61 13.17
N SER A 80 -11.14 26.80 13.62
CA SER A 80 -10.78 25.53 12.97
C SER A 80 -11.76 24.41 13.28
N ILE A 81 -12.40 24.40 14.46
CA ILE A 81 -13.34 23.33 14.87
C ILE A 81 -14.80 23.73 14.59
N LEU A 82 -15.08 25.03 14.42
CA LEU A 82 -16.41 25.55 14.10
C LEU A 82 -17.09 24.82 12.93
N PRO A 83 -16.43 24.45 11.81
CA PRO A 83 -17.08 23.67 10.75
C PRO A 83 -17.63 22.33 11.23
N ILE A 84 -16.92 21.62 12.12
CA ILE A 84 -17.35 20.33 12.69
C ILE A 84 -18.46 20.54 13.73
N LEU A 85 -18.42 21.63 14.50
CA LEU A 85 -19.50 21.98 15.42
C LEU A 85 -20.77 22.43 14.69
N LEU A 86 -20.62 23.05 13.51
CA LEU A 86 -21.73 23.48 12.66
C LEU A 86 -22.41 22.30 11.94
N THR A 87 -21.68 21.26 11.52
CA THR A 87 -22.30 20.02 11.00
C THR A 87 -23.14 19.32 12.08
N PHE A 88 -22.80 19.51 13.36
CA PHE A 88 -23.58 19.00 14.49
C PHE A 88 -24.96 19.68 14.63
N ASN A 89 -25.10 20.92 14.17
CA ASN A 89 -26.34 21.69 14.27
C ASN A 89 -27.25 21.57 13.03
N SER A 90 -26.77 21.01 11.91
CA SER A 90 -27.56 20.88 10.68
C SER A 90 -28.35 19.56 10.54
N LEU A 91 -28.36 18.70 11.56
CA LEU A 91 -29.07 17.41 11.56
C LEU A 91 -30.20 17.40 12.61
N PHE A 92 -31.14 18.33 12.47
CA PHE A 92 -32.47 18.21 13.04
C PHE A 92 -33.49 18.57 11.96
N THR A 93 -33.89 17.59 11.16
CA THR A 93 -35.27 17.36 10.67
C THR A 93 -35.28 16.23 9.63
N HIS A 94 -36.31 15.40 9.73
CA HIS A 94 -36.76 14.32 8.83
C HIS A 94 -36.21 12.90 9.01
N SER A 95 -37.07 12.03 9.58
CA SER A 95 -37.38 10.70 9.04
C SER A 95 -38.45 10.86 7.94
N PRO A 96 -38.61 9.94 6.95
CA PRO A 96 -39.35 8.70 7.23
C PRO A 96 -39.05 7.44 6.37
N THR A 97 -39.46 6.30 6.93
CA THR A 97 -40.12 5.09 6.36
C THR A 97 -39.48 4.14 5.32
N ARG A 98 -39.52 2.87 5.76
CA ARG A 98 -39.45 1.57 5.10
C ARG A 98 -40.63 1.33 4.13
N SER A 99 -40.41 0.58 3.06
CA SER A 99 -41.47 -0.19 2.38
C SER A 99 -40.96 -1.56 1.91
N THR A 100 -41.90 -2.50 1.89
CA THR A 100 -41.78 -3.95 1.62
C THR A 100 -42.76 -4.32 0.51
N THR A 101 -42.37 -5.22 -0.41
CA THR A 101 -43.20 -6.26 -1.11
C THR A 101 -42.29 -6.91 -2.17
N ALA A 102 -42.04 -8.23 -2.31
CA ALA A 102 -42.81 -9.48 -2.29
C ALA A 102 -43.21 -10.03 -3.69
N THR A 103 -42.53 -11.13 -4.07
CA THR A 103 -43.08 -12.39 -4.64
C THR A 103 -43.50 -12.48 -6.13
N ARG A 104 -42.93 -13.46 -6.89
CA ARG A 104 -43.67 -14.61 -7.50
C ARG A 104 -42.79 -15.73 -8.12
N ARG A 105 -43.21 -16.99 -7.85
CA ARG A 105 -42.88 -18.30 -8.48
C ARG A 105 -43.33 -18.36 -9.98
N ALA A 106 -42.95 -19.30 -10.87
CA ALA A 106 -43.00 -20.78 -10.76
C ALA A 106 -42.35 -21.53 -11.97
N ALA A 107 -41.60 -22.61 -11.69
CA ALA A 107 -41.80 -24.05 -12.04
C ALA A 107 -41.90 -24.55 -13.53
N PRO A 108 -41.80 -25.89 -13.81
CA PRO A 108 -40.84 -26.48 -14.75
C PRO A 108 -41.47 -27.36 -15.86
N GLY A 109 -40.65 -27.98 -16.73
CA GLY A 109 -41.10 -28.93 -17.75
C GLY A 109 -40.06 -30.01 -18.11
N GLN A 110 -40.44 -31.26 -17.83
CA GLN A 110 -39.98 -32.58 -18.34
C GLN A 110 -40.09 -32.70 -19.88
N ASP A 111 -39.64 -33.69 -20.66
CA ASP A 111 -38.97 -35.00 -20.59
C ASP A 111 -38.51 -35.28 -22.06
N ALA A 112 -37.45 -36.08 -22.31
CA ALA A 112 -37.40 -36.99 -23.46
C ALA A 112 -36.20 -37.94 -23.40
N ARG A 113 -36.50 -39.25 -23.42
CA ARG A 113 -35.56 -40.37 -23.50
C ARG A 113 -35.19 -40.70 -24.96
N SER A 114 -34.07 -41.41 -25.07
CA SER A 114 -33.73 -42.51 -26.00
C SER A 114 -32.77 -42.22 -27.16
N SER A 115 -31.53 -42.70 -27.03
CA SER A 115 -30.84 -43.61 -27.98
C SER A 115 -29.38 -43.83 -27.53
N GLU A 116 -29.18 -44.63 -26.48
CA GLU A 116 -27.86 -45.15 -26.10
C GLU A 116 -27.76 -46.61 -26.50
N SER A 117 -26.74 -46.99 -27.28
CA SER A 117 -25.98 -48.22 -27.00
C SER A 117 -24.71 -48.40 -27.83
N THR A 118 -24.48 -47.65 -28.92
CA THR A 118 -23.24 -47.79 -29.73
C THR A 118 -22.33 -46.56 -29.72
N ALA A 119 -22.88 -45.35 -29.54
CA ALA A 119 -22.07 -44.14 -29.34
C ALA A 119 -21.36 -44.12 -27.97
N SER A 120 -21.92 -44.80 -26.97
CA SER A 120 -21.40 -44.83 -25.60
C SER A 120 -20.04 -45.53 -25.54
N SER A 121 -19.84 -46.65 -26.23
CA SER A 121 -18.57 -47.41 -26.20
C SER A 121 -17.39 -46.62 -26.76
N PHE A 122 -17.57 -45.96 -27.91
CA PHE A 122 -16.52 -45.14 -28.53
C PHE A 122 -16.31 -43.82 -27.77
N TYR A 123 -17.39 -43.21 -27.24
CA TYR A 123 -17.30 -42.05 -26.36
C TYR A 123 -16.57 -42.37 -25.05
N TYR A 124 -16.85 -43.52 -24.41
CA TYR A 124 -16.12 -43.97 -23.21
C TYR A 124 -14.67 -44.36 -23.54
N TRP A 125 -14.40 -44.95 -24.70
CA TRP A 125 -13.02 -45.26 -25.14
C TRP A 125 -12.20 -43.99 -25.45
N MET A 126 -12.78 -43.01 -26.15
CA MET A 126 -12.13 -41.70 -26.36
C MET A 126 -12.01 -40.90 -25.06
N LYS A 127 -13.02 -40.91 -24.19
CA LYS A 127 -12.97 -40.20 -22.90
C LYS A 127 -11.96 -40.85 -21.94
N ASN A 128 -11.72 -42.15 -22.04
CA ASN A 128 -10.68 -42.84 -21.26
C ASN A 128 -9.26 -42.69 -21.87
N LYS A 129 -9.14 -42.32 -23.15
CA LYS A 129 -7.85 -42.04 -23.82
C LYS A 129 -7.49 -40.55 -23.93
N ILE A 130 -8.47 -39.65 -23.78
CA ILE A 130 -8.33 -38.19 -23.97
C ILE A 130 -8.74 -37.42 -22.70
N VAL A 131 -8.42 -37.94 -21.53
CA VAL A 131 -8.29 -37.08 -20.34
C VAL A 131 -6.88 -37.27 -19.81
N ALA A 132 -5.91 -36.93 -20.66
CA ALA A 132 -4.66 -36.41 -20.12
C ALA A 132 -5.08 -35.19 -19.29
N SER A 133 -4.92 -35.27 -17.98
CA SER A 133 -5.17 -34.14 -17.09
C SER A 133 -4.47 -32.90 -17.68
N PRO A 134 -5.14 -31.74 -17.70
CA PRO A 134 -4.60 -30.58 -18.38
C PRO A 134 -3.23 -30.23 -17.77
N PRO A 135 -2.26 -29.82 -18.60
CA PRO A 135 -0.95 -29.44 -18.10
C PRO A 135 -1.09 -28.29 -17.11
N VAL A 136 -0.22 -28.30 -16.12
CA VAL A 136 -0.19 -27.30 -15.06
C VAL A 136 0.78 -26.19 -15.45
N GLU A 137 0.34 -24.94 -15.28
CA GLU A 137 1.17 -23.76 -15.42
C GLU A 137 2.12 -23.63 -14.22
N ILE A 138 3.42 -23.62 -14.50
CA ILE A 138 4.48 -23.47 -13.49
C ILE A 138 5.42 -22.34 -13.89
N ILE A 139 5.81 -21.52 -12.93
CA ILE A 139 6.83 -20.50 -13.10
C ILE A 139 7.95 -20.77 -12.10
N PHE A 140 9.18 -20.80 -12.60
CA PHE A 140 10.38 -20.99 -11.80
C PHE A 140 10.96 -19.62 -11.42
N HIS A 141 11.20 -19.43 -10.14
CA HIS A 141 11.84 -18.27 -9.53
C HIS A 141 13.12 -18.74 -8.87
N VAL A 142 14.23 -18.09 -9.17
CA VAL A 142 15.50 -18.50 -8.58
C VAL A 142 16.36 -17.30 -8.24
N HIS A 143 17.05 -17.36 -7.09
CA HIS A 143 18.17 -16.47 -6.82
C HIS A 143 19.46 -17.09 -7.35
N LEU A 144 20.09 -16.43 -8.32
CA LEU A 144 21.33 -16.86 -8.96
C LEU A 144 22.53 -16.06 -8.46
N PRO A 145 23.71 -16.68 -8.42
CA PRO A 145 24.96 -15.97 -8.16
C PRO A 145 25.25 -14.95 -9.27
N GLN A 146 26.01 -13.93 -8.91
CA GLN A 146 26.52 -12.98 -9.89
C GLN A 146 27.36 -13.72 -10.94
N HIS A 147 27.10 -13.41 -12.20
CA HIS A 147 27.78 -13.99 -13.34
C HIS A 147 27.92 -12.96 -14.45
N ASP A 148 28.76 -13.28 -15.43
CA ASP A 148 28.91 -12.45 -16.61
C ASP A 148 27.75 -12.70 -17.58
N GLU A 149 26.78 -11.79 -17.58
CA GLU A 149 25.59 -11.82 -18.45
C GLU A 149 25.96 -11.68 -19.94
N ASN A 150 27.17 -11.19 -20.27
CA ASN A 150 27.67 -11.18 -21.65
C ASN A 150 28.30 -12.51 -22.06
N ARG A 151 28.32 -13.53 -21.20
CA ARG A 151 28.88 -14.85 -21.50
C ARG A 151 27.91 -15.99 -21.19
N PHE A 152 27.13 -15.82 -20.13
CA PHE A 152 26.26 -16.87 -19.63
C PHE A 152 24.80 -16.51 -19.78
N ILE A 153 24.00 -17.49 -20.21
CA ILE A 153 22.54 -17.41 -20.25
C ILE A 153 21.98 -18.34 -19.19
N PRO A 154 21.32 -17.82 -18.14
CA PRO A 154 20.70 -18.67 -17.14
C PRO A 154 19.51 -19.47 -17.70
N LYS A 155 19.47 -20.75 -17.37
CA LYS A 155 18.41 -21.67 -17.81
C LYS A 155 17.97 -22.61 -16.69
N VAL A 156 16.73 -23.07 -16.78
CA VAL A 156 16.22 -24.23 -16.04
C VAL A 156 16.04 -25.40 -17.01
N LEU A 157 16.53 -26.58 -16.62
CA LEU A 157 16.44 -27.81 -17.39
C LEU A 157 15.92 -28.93 -16.53
N GLY A 158 15.41 -29.97 -17.17
CA GLY A 158 14.91 -31.12 -16.46
C GLY A 158 14.62 -32.31 -17.35
N SER A 159 14.12 -33.34 -16.68
CA SER A 159 13.82 -34.68 -17.22
C SER A 159 12.70 -34.73 -18.26
N ILE A 160 11.96 -33.65 -18.47
CA ILE A 160 10.83 -33.60 -19.40
C ILE A 160 11.12 -32.73 -20.61
N ARG A 161 10.41 -32.98 -21.70
CA ARG A 161 10.60 -32.30 -22.99
C ARG A 161 10.50 -30.78 -22.90
N VAL A 162 9.54 -30.25 -22.15
CA VAL A 162 9.35 -28.80 -21.98
C VAL A 162 10.47 -28.14 -21.17
N LEU A 163 11.29 -28.93 -20.48
CA LEU A 163 12.52 -28.50 -19.80
C LEU A 163 13.79 -29.00 -20.53
N GLY A 164 13.65 -29.42 -21.78
CA GLY A 164 14.78 -29.77 -22.65
C GLY A 164 15.36 -31.17 -22.49
N ASN A 165 14.77 -32.08 -21.69
CA ASN A 165 15.32 -33.43 -21.45
C ASN A 165 16.83 -33.41 -21.11
N TRP A 166 17.24 -32.52 -20.23
CA TRP A 166 18.65 -32.27 -19.84
C TRP A 166 19.58 -31.77 -20.95
N GLN A 167 19.06 -31.44 -22.14
CA GLN A 167 19.86 -30.90 -23.24
C GLN A 167 20.11 -29.39 -23.05
N PRO A 168 21.36 -28.92 -22.85
CA PRO A 168 21.67 -27.52 -22.49
C PRO A 168 21.08 -26.46 -23.44
N ARG A 169 20.99 -26.81 -24.73
CA ARG A 169 20.45 -25.92 -25.77
C ARG A 169 18.94 -25.71 -25.64
N ASP A 170 18.22 -26.70 -25.15
CA ASP A 170 16.75 -26.75 -25.16
C ASP A 170 16.12 -26.35 -23.81
N GLY A 171 16.95 -25.98 -22.83
CA GLY A 171 16.49 -25.48 -21.54
C GLY A 171 15.72 -24.17 -21.63
N VAL A 172 14.82 -23.95 -20.66
CA VAL A 172 14.01 -22.74 -20.55
C VAL A 172 14.88 -21.60 -20.04
N GLN A 173 15.02 -20.55 -20.85
CA GLN A 173 15.77 -19.36 -20.49
C GLN A 173 15.07 -18.56 -19.39
N LEU A 174 15.85 -18.11 -18.40
CA LEU A 174 15.38 -17.24 -17.33
C LEU A 174 15.62 -15.78 -17.69
N GLN A 175 14.78 -14.92 -17.16
CA GLN A 175 14.87 -13.47 -17.30
C GLN A 175 15.13 -12.83 -15.94
N ARG A 176 16.06 -11.88 -15.90
CA ARG A 176 16.38 -11.15 -14.68
C ARG A 176 15.23 -10.21 -14.32
N LEU A 177 14.68 -10.36 -13.13
CA LEU A 177 13.67 -9.43 -12.62
C LEU A 177 14.32 -8.35 -11.75
N HIS A 178 15.19 -8.74 -10.81
CA HIS A 178 15.86 -7.79 -9.93
C HIS A 178 17.08 -8.38 -9.23
N GLY A 179 18.24 -7.72 -9.24
CA GLY A 179 19.41 -8.20 -8.47
C GLY A 179 19.75 -9.66 -8.85
N GLY A 180 19.87 -10.56 -7.88
CA GLY A 180 20.03 -11.99 -8.12
C GLY A 180 18.75 -12.75 -8.48
N TYR A 181 17.56 -12.12 -8.54
CA TYR A 181 16.28 -12.78 -8.79
C TYR A 181 15.97 -12.92 -10.30
N TRP A 182 15.83 -14.16 -10.75
CA TRP A 182 15.49 -14.57 -12.11
C TRP A 182 14.20 -15.38 -12.17
N VAL A 183 13.49 -15.28 -13.29
CA VAL A 183 12.16 -15.86 -13.48
C VAL A 183 12.06 -16.53 -14.86
N SER A 184 11.45 -17.71 -14.94
CA SER A 184 11.13 -18.34 -16.22
C SER A 184 9.87 -17.75 -16.86
N PRO A 185 9.66 -17.87 -18.18
CA PRO A 185 8.30 -17.85 -18.73
C PRO A 185 7.44 -18.96 -18.08
N THR A 186 6.12 -18.88 -18.23
CA THR A 186 5.21 -19.95 -17.79
C THR A 186 5.50 -21.24 -18.56
N VAL A 187 5.77 -22.31 -17.83
CA VAL A 187 6.05 -23.65 -18.35
C VAL A 187 4.82 -24.53 -18.15
N MET A 188 4.35 -25.15 -19.24
CA MET A 188 3.21 -26.08 -19.22
C MET A 188 3.72 -27.49 -18.88
N VAL A 189 3.64 -27.88 -17.61
CA VAL A 189 4.13 -29.18 -17.15
C VAL A 189 3.01 -30.22 -17.25
N PRO A 190 3.21 -31.32 -18.00
CA PRO A 190 2.24 -32.42 -18.07
C PRO A 190 2.04 -33.06 -16.69
N THR A 191 0.79 -33.21 -16.27
CA THR A 191 0.42 -33.76 -14.94
C THR A 191 0.53 -35.28 -14.85
N ASP A 192 0.61 -35.97 -15.98
CA ASP A 192 0.72 -37.42 -16.11
C ASP A 192 2.15 -37.93 -15.90
N ILE A 193 3.14 -37.03 -15.83
CA ILE A 193 4.54 -37.37 -15.60
C ILE A 193 4.85 -37.23 -14.09
N PRO A 194 4.97 -38.33 -13.34
CA PRO A 194 5.43 -38.28 -11.96
C PRO A 194 6.92 -37.95 -11.89
N ASN A 195 7.36 -37.39 -10.76
CA ASN A 195 8.78 -37.21 -10.42
C ASN A 195 9.59 -36.40 -11.45
N VAL A 196 9.03 -35.29 -11.92
CA VAL A 196 9.76 -34.36 -12.79
C VAL A 196 10.98 -33.81 -12.05
N ARG A 197 12.17 -34.21 -12.48
CA ARG A 197 13.45 -33.67 -11.98
C ARG A 197 13.91 -32.47 -12.79
N TYR A 198 14.53 -31.50 -12.12
CA TYR A 198 15.05 -30.28 -12.75
C TYR A 198 16.26 -29.69 -12.01
N LYS A 199 17.01 -28.81 -12.70
CA LYS A 199 18.11 -27.99 -12.16
C LYS A 199 18.29 -26.68 -12.91
N TYR A 200 18.93 -25.73 -12.24
CA TYR A 200 19.43 -24.51 -12.85
C TYR A 200 20.85 -24.68 -13.41
N MET A 201 21.14 -23.92 -14.46
CA MET A 201 22.49 -23.83 -15.03
C MET A 201 22.76 -22.47 -15.68
N LEU A 202 24.03 -22.18 -15.87
CA LEU A 202 24.53 -21.05 -16.66
C LEU A 202 25.09 -21.58 -17.99
N TYR A 203 24.39 -21.31 -19.08
CA TYR A 203 24.78 -21.75 -20.43
C TYR A 203 25.86 -20.83 -20.99
N ASP A 204 27.06 -21.37 -21.21
CA ASP A 204 28.17 -20.66 -21.84
C ASP A 204 28.00 -20.73 -23.37
N PHE A 205 27.67 -19.61 -24.03
CA PHE A 205 27.53 -19.63 -25.48
C PHE A 205 28.89 -19.64 -26.21
N ALA A 206 29.98 -19.28 -25.52
CA ALA A 206 31.33 -19.42 -26.06
C ALA A 206 31.86 -20.86 -25.94
N ASN A 207 31.36 -21.63 -24.97
CA ASN A 207 31.64 -23.06 -24.84
C ASN A 207 30.38 -23.88 -24.49
N PRO A 208 29.50 -24.15 -25.48
CA PRO A 208 28.24 -24.86 -25.28
C PRO A 208 28.35 -26.26 -24.65
N GLU A 209 29.52 -26.89 -24.75
CA GLU A 209 29.78 -28.25 -24.25
C GLU A 209 30.12 -28.28 -22.76
N LYS A 210 30.42 -27.11 -22.15
CA LYS A 210 30.80 -27.00 -20.73
C LYS A 210 29.90 -26.02 -19.98
N PRO A 211 28.57 -26.30 -19.91
CA PRO A 211 27.67 -25.52 -19.08
C PRO A 211 28.05 -25.64 -17.59
N LEU A 212 27.73 -24.59 -16.83
CA LEU A 212 27.91 -24.60 -15.38
C LEU A 212 26.60 -24.95 -14.71
N TRP A 213 26.55 -26.13 -14.08
CA TRP A 213 25.37 -26.61 -13.37
C TRP A 213 25.39 -26.20 -11.89
N GLU A 214 24.21 -26.07 -11.29
CA GLU A 214 24.09 -26.09 -9.83
C GLU A 214 24.28 -27.51 -9.29
N GLY A 215 24.74 -27.65 -8.04
CA GLY A 215 24.98 -28.96 -7.42
C GLY A 215 26.12 -29.78 -8.06
N TYR A 216 26.50 -30.90 -7.43
CA TYR A 216 27.65 -31.69 -7.86
C TYR A 216 27.28 -32.86 -8.79
N SER A 217 26.08 -33.40 -8.65
CA SER A 217 25.69 -34.62 -9.35
C SER A 217 24.17 -34.74 -9.48
N GLU A 218 23.68 -35.72 -10.22
CA GLU A 218 22.24 -36.04 -10.34
C GLU A 218 21.53 -36.24 -8.99
N LYS A 219 22.26 -36.51 -7.90
CA LYS A 219 21.68 -36.59 -6.55
C LYS A 219 21.16 -35.24 -6.03
N ASP A 220 21.67 -34.15 -6.59
CA ASP A 220 21.25 -32.78 -6.28
C ASP A 220 20.12 -32.30 -7.19
N ASP A 221 19.59 -33.17 -8.07
CA ASP A 221 18.44 -32.82 -8.90
C ASP A 221 17.24 -32.50 -8.01
N ARG A 222 16.62 -31.34 -8.25
CA ARG A 222 15.39 -30.96 -7.56
C ARG A 222 14.25 -31.78 -8.12
N THR A 223 13.30 -32.14 -7.27
CA THR A 223 12.06 -32.79 -7.70
C THR A 223 10.92 -31.78 -7.64
N LEU A 224 10.27 -31.58 -8.77
CA LEU A 224 9.13 -30.70 -8.90
C LEU A 224 7.93 -31.33 -8.19
N THR A 225 7.36 -30.58 -7.25
CA THR A 225 6.14 -30.98 -6.54
C THR A 225 4.94 -30.31 -7.19
N THR A 226 3.86 -31.07 -7.40
CA THR A 226 2.65 -30.62 -8.12
C THR A 226 1.83 -29.59 -7.35
N ASP A 227 2.16 -29.38 -6.08
CA ASP A 227 1.48 -28.47 -5.16
C ASP A 227 1.82 -27.00 -5.42
N TRP A 228 2.93 -26.72 -6.11
CA TRP A 228 3.39 -25.36 -6.37
C TRP A 228 3.15 -24.95 -7.82
N ARG A 229 2.54 -23.77 -7.99
CA ARG A 229 2.46 -23.06 -9.28
C ARG A 229 3.62 -22.09 -9.46
N GLU A 230 4.14 -21.58 -8.35
CA GLU A 230 5.29 -20.69 -8.29
C GLU A 230 6.38 -21.44 -7.54
N VAL A 231 7.42 -21.93 -8.23
CA VAL A 231 8.55 -22.66 -7.62
C VAL A 231 9.62 -21.64 -7.26
N ILE A 232 10.06 -21.60 -6.01
CA ILE A 232 11.01 -20.57 -5.54
C ILE A 232 12.24 -21.23 -4.92
N ASP A 233 13.35 -21.09 -5.64
CA ASP A 233 14.61 -21.75 -5.36
C ASP A 233 15.76 -20.77 -5.15
N VAL A 234 16.83 -21.26 -4.55
CA VAL A 234 18.11 -20.57 -4.42
C VAL A 234 19.17 -21.48 -5.02
N TRP A 235 20.04 -20.95 -5.88
CA TRP A 235 21.11 -21.72 -6.51
C TRP A 235 21.86 -22.60 -5.52
N LEU A 236 22.02 -23.89 -5.84
CA LEU A 236 22.81 -24.82 -5.01
C LEU A 236 24.30 -24.54 -5.15
N ASN A 237 24.88 -23.99 -4.08
CA ASN A 237 26.30 -23.68 -3.96
C ASN A 237 27.18 -24.93 -4.05
N ASN A 238 27.89 -25.05 -5.17
CA ASN A 238 28.79 -26.17 -5.48
C ASN A 238 30.17 -25.74 -6.00
N ASN A 239 30.31 -24.48 -6.42
CA ASN A 239 31.55 -23.93 -6.97
C ASN A 239 31.92 -22.68 -6.18
N GLU A 240 33.17 -22.60 -5.70
CA GLU A 240 33.67 -21.46 -4.94
C GLU A 240 33.50 -20.14 -5.70
N LYS A 241 33.64 -20.16 -7.04
CA LYS A 241 33.43 -19.01 -7.91
C LYS A 241 31.99 -18.49 -7.93
N TYR A 242 31.01 -19.38 -7.79
CA TYR A 242 29.58 -19.07 -7.89
C TYR A 242 28.85 -19.30 -6.58
N ARG A 243 29.59 -19.21 -5.46
CA ARG A 243 29.04 -19.40 -4.13
C ARG A 243 28.25 -18.17 -3.73
N LEU A 244 26.96 -18.35 -3.47
CA LEU A 244 26.12 -17.35 -2.83
C LEU A 244 26.55 -17.17 -1.37
N ASP A 245 26.90 -15.95 -1.02
CA ASP A 245 27.06 -15.53 0.37
C ASP A 245 25.67 -15.40 1.01
N LYS A 246 25.45 -16.13 2.10
CA LYS A 246 24.16 -16.17 2.78
C LYS A 246 23.80 -14.81 3.40
N ALA A 247 24.76 -14.07 3.93
CA ALA A 247 24.51 -12.75 4.51
C ALA A 247 24.10 -11.75 3.42
N ILE A 248 24.77 -11.79 2.26
CA ILE A 248 24.41 -10.96 1.10
C ILE A 248 23.01 -11.34 0.59
N LEU A 249 22.73 -12.64 0.43
CA LEU A 249 21.42 -13.13 -0.02
C LEU A 249 20.27 -12.64 0.89
N LEU A 250 20.47 -12.68 2.22
CA LEU A 250 19.50 -12.22 3.20
C LEU A 250 19.36 -10.69 3.19
N ASP A 251 20.44 -9.95 2.95
CA ASP A 251 20.41 -8.49 2.92
C ASP A 251 19.79 -7.94 1.62
N GLU A 252 20.11 -8.52 0.46
CA GLU A 252 19.62 -8.07 -0.85
C GLU A 252 18.10 -8.16 -0.96
N CYS A 253 17.48 -9.17 -0.33
CA CYS A 253 16.03 -9.39 -0.39
C CYS A 253 15.48 -9.39 -1.83
N ALA A 254 16.26 -9.90 -2.79
CA ALA A 254 16.01 -9.68 -4.22
C ALA A 254 14.62 -10.14 -4.69
N PHE A 255 14.10 -11.23 -4.11
CA PHE A 255 12.73 -11.70 -4.37
C PHE A 255 11.67 -10.63 -4.05
N VAL A 256 11.75 -10.03 -2.86
CA VAL A 256 10.80 -9.00 -2.43
C VAL A 256 10.96 -7.72 -3.23
N GLN A 257 12.20 -7.31 -3.52
CA GLN A 257 12.46 -6.17 -4.38
C GLN A 257 11.89 -6.38 -5.79
N GLY A 258 12.04 -7.58 -6.37
CA GLY A 258 11.43 -7.92 -7.66
C GLY A 258 9.90 -7.90 -7.62
N ILE A 259 9.28 -8.42 -6.55
CA ILE A 259 7.83 -8.33 -6.37
C ILE A 259 7.39 -6.85 -6.29
N VAL A 260 8.08 -6.03 -5.50
CA VAL A 260 7.82 -4.59 -5.40
C VAL A 260 7.97 -3.90 -6.76
N GLN A 261 9.00 -4.24 -7.54
CA GLN A 261 9.21 -3.66 -8.87
C GLN A 261 8.13 -4.06 -9.87
N SER A 262 7.57 -5.27 -9.74
CA SER A 262 6.44 -5.71 -10.58
C SER A 262 5.13 -4.92 -10.35
N LEU A 263 5.06 -4.13 -9.28
CA LEU A 263 3.93 -3.25 -8.95
C LEU A 263 4.13 -1.80 -9.42
N ARG A 264 5.13 -1.55 -10.28
CA ARG A 264 5.28 -0.26 -10.97
C ARG A 264 4.30 -0.17 -12.12
N PHE A 265 3.11 0.35 -11.82
CA PHE A 265 2.10 0.62 -12.83
C PHE A 265 2.44 1.88 -13.63
N THR A 266 2.07 1.88 -14.91
CA THR A 266 2.18 3.02 -15.82
C THR A 266 0.85 3.76 -15.89
N ALA A 267 0.88 5.04 -16.28
CA ALA A 267 -0.35 5.81 -16.45
C ALA A 267 -1.20 5.17 -17.56
N GLY A 268 -2.42 4.72 -17.22
CA GLY A 268 -3.38 4.15 -18.17
C GLY A 268 -3.82 2.71 -17.89
N GLU A 269 -3.21 2.00 -16.93
CA GLU A 269 -3.69 0.67 -16.53
C GLU A 269 -5.03 0.74 -15.80
N ASP A 270 -5.95 -0.15 -16.17
CA ASP A 270 -7.27 -0.19 -15.56
C ASP A 270 -7.22 -0.75 -14.13
N THR A 271 -8.24 -0.40 -13.34
CA THR A 271 -8.32 -0.78 -11.92
C THR A 271 -8.35 -2.30 -11.73
N THR A 272 -8.97 -3.08 -12.61
CA THR A 272 -9.06 -4.54 -12.49
C THR A 272 -7.69 -5.18 -12.66
N THR A 273 -6.91 -4.71 -13.64
CA THR A 273 -5.53 -5.15 -13.87
C THR A 273 -4.63 -4.86 -12.68
N ILE A 274 -4.76 -3.67 -12.08
CA ILE A 274 -4.03 -3.29 -10.86
C ILE A 274 -4.36 -4.23 -9.70
N GLN A 275 -5.64 -4.49 -9.45
CA GLN A 275 -6.07 -5.38 -8.36
C GLN A 275 -5.58 -6.81 -8.56
N ALA A 276 -5.70 -7.35 -9.78
CA ALA A 276 -5.24 -8.70 -10.10
C ALA A 276 -3.72 -8.85 -9.94
N THR A 277 -2.96 -7.86 -10.40
CA THR A 277 -1.49 -7.85 -10.28
C THR A 277 -1.05 -7.70 -8.82
N PHE A 278 -1.71 -6.84 -8.04
CA PHE A 278 -1.48 -6.72 -6.61
C PHE A 278 -1.75 -8.04 -5.87
N LYS A 279 -2.89 -8.69 -6.15
CA LYS A 279 -3.24 -9.99 -5.57
C LYS A 279 -2.18 -11.05 -5.89
N LYS A 280 -1.71 -11.11 -7.14
CA LYS A 280 -0.61 -12.00 -7.56
C LYS A 280 0.68 -11.70 -6.79
N ALA A 281 1.03 -10.43 -6.58
CA ALA A 281 2.21 -10.06 -5.79
C ALA A 281 2.14 -10.56 -4.34
N VAL A 282 0.97 -10.42 -3.68
CA VAL A 282 0.75 -10.94 -2.32
C VAL A 282 0.87 -12.47 -2.30
N MET A 283 0.30 -13.17 -3.29
CA MET A 283 0.42 -14.63 -3.42
C MET A 283 1.85 -15.10 -3.67
N LYS A 284 2.65 -14.35 -4.45
CA LYS A 284 4.08 -14.62 -4.65
C LYS A 284 4.85 -14.52 -3.33
N TYR A 285 4.60 -13.49 -2.52
CA TYR A 285 5.20 -13.40 -1.19
C TYR A 285 4.77 -14.54 -0.26
N GLN A 286 3.50 -14.95 -0.30
CA GLN A 286 3.04 -16.13 0.46
C GLN A 286 3.73 -17.42 0.01
N SER A 287 3.99 -17.57 -1.29
CA SER A 287 4.73 -18.71 -1.83
C SER A 287 6.19 -18.67 -1.37
N LEU A 288 6.82 -17.49 -1.40
CA LEU A 288 8.18 -17.27 -0.88
C LEU A 288 8.26 -17.66 0.60
N LEU A 289 7.27 -17.26 1.39
CA LEU A 289 7.22 -17.59 2.80
C LEU A 289 7.12 -19.10 3.08
N LYS A 290 6.39 -19.85 2.23
CA LYS A 290 6.23 -21.30 2.37
C LYS A 290 7.49 -22.06 1.97
N GLN A 291 8.15 -21.63 0.90
CA GLN A 291 9.26 -22.38 0.28
C GLN A 291 10.63 -21.92 0.78
N GLN A 292 10.80 -20.62 1.03
CA GLN A 292 12.06 -19.97 1.44
C GLN A 292 11.83 -19.07 2.66
N ARG A 293 11.35 -19.68 3.76
CA ARG A 293 10.93 -18.96 4.97
C ARG A 293 12.00 -17.99 5.49
N GLU A 294 13.25 -18.42 5.57
CA GLU A 294 14.34 -17.57 6.09
C GLU A 294 14.51 -16.29 5.26
N LEU A 295 14.48 -16.40 3.93
CA LEU A 295 14.57 -15.24 3.03
C LEU A 295 13.35 -14.32 3.17
N ALA A 296 12.15 -14.91 3.27
CA ALA A 296 10.92 -14.14 3.48
C ALA A 296 10.94 -13.36 4.80
N LEU A 297 11.47 -13.95 5.87
CA LEU A 297 11.59 -13.31 7.19
C LEU A 297 12.61 -12.18 7.18
N ALA A 298 13.78 -12.38 6.56
CA ALA A 298 14.81 -11.35 6.46
C ALA A 298 14.31 -10.09 5.74
N SER A 299 13.42 -10.27 4.76
CA SER A 299 12.85 -9.17 3.96
C SER A 299 11.81 -8.29 4.67
N VAL A 300 11.37 -8.67 5.87
CA VAL A 300 10.33 -7.94 6.61
C VAL A 300 10.85 -7.33 7.92
N SER A 301 12.16 -7.09 8.02
CA SER A 301 12.69 -6.28 9.13
C SER A 301 12.18 -4.83 9.06
N PRO A 302 12.04 -4.13 10.19
CA PRO A 302 11.65 -2.72 10.21
C PRO A 302 12.52 -1.83 9.31
N GLN A 303 13.84 -2.10 9.26
CA GLN A 303 14.78 -1.39 8.40
C GLN A 303 14.47 -1.59 6.92
N LYS A 304 14.29 -2.85 6.46
CA LYS A 304 14.00 -3.15 5.05
C LYS A 304 12.65 -2.59 4.62
N ILE A 305 11.63 -2.68 5.46
CA ILE A 305 10.31 -2.08 5.17
C ILE A 305 10.42 -0.55 5.08
N THR A 306 11.22 0.07 5.94
CA THR A 306 11.50 1.51 5.90
C THR A 306 12.16 1.90 4.58
N GLU A 307 13.23 1.19 4.18
CA GLU A 307 13.93 1.41 2.91
C GLU A 307 13.00 1.27 1.71
N ILE A 308 12.19 0.19 1.66
CA ILE A 308 11.19 0.00 0.61
C ILE A 308 10.23 1.20 0.58
N THR A 309 9.68 1.59 1.73
CA THR A 309 8.69 2.68 1.81
C THR A 309 9.25 4.04 1.38
N LEU A 310 10.54 4.29 1.62
CA LEU A 310 11.23 5.51 1.20
C LEU A 310 11.53 5.52 -0.31
N ASN A 311 11.78 4.35 -0.91
CA ASN A 311 12.20 4.24 -2.31
C ASN A 311 11.06 4.03 -3.31
N VAL A 312 9.88 3.60 -2.86
CA VAL A 312 8.73 3.35 -3.74
C VAL A 312 7.92 4.60 -4.06
N THR A 313 7.46 4.69 -5.30
CA THR A 313 6.72 5.85 -5.81
C THR A 313 5.24 5.57 -6.02
N SER A 314 4.86 4.35 -6.41
CA SER A 314 3.47 4.02 -6.74
C SER A 314 2.64 3.66 -5.50
N PRO A 315 1.32 3.95 -5.51
CA PRO A 315 0.41 3.54 -4.44
C PRO A 315 0.39 2.03 -4.19
N ALA A 316 0.43 1.21 -5.26
CA ALA A 316 0.42 -0.23 -5.14
C ALA A 316 1.66 -0.79 -4.45
N GLN A 317 2.84 -0.23 -4.73
CA GLN A 317 4.06 -0.60 -4.02
C GLN A 317 3.98 -0.23 -2.53
N ARG A 318 3.43 0.93 -2.20
CA ARG A 318 3.22 1.35 -0.80
C ARG A 318 2.22 0.44 -0.09
N LEU A 319 1.12 0.09 -0.75
CA LEU A 319 0.16 -0.90 -0.25
C LEU A 319 0.85 -2.24 0.00
N PHE A 320 1.76 -2.67 -0.89
CA PHE A 320 2.48 -3.91 -0.71
C PHE A 320 3.47 -3.83 0.47
N ALA A 321 4.14 -2.71 0.68
CA ALA A 321 4.97 -2.47 1.87
C ALA A 321 4.14 -2.54 3.16
N LEU A 322 2.89 -2.06 3.13
CA LEU A 322 1.95 -2.19 4.25
C LEU A 322 1.60 -3.67 4.51
N ILE A 323 1.45 -4.49 3.46
CA ILE A 323 1.28 -5.95 3.61
C ILE A 323 2.52 -6.61 4.22
N LEU A 324 3.72 -6.23 3.80
CA LEU A 324 4.98 -6.71 4.40
C LEU A 324 5.07 -6.38 5.89
N LEU A 325 4.63 -5.18 6.29
CA LEU A 325 4.52 -4.80 7.71
C LEU A 325 3.51 -5.66 8.47
N GLY A 326 2.40 -6.06 7.84
CA GLY A 326 1.49 -7.05 8.41
C GLY A 326 2.15 -8.40 8.64
N TYR A 327 3.02 -8.83 7.72
CA TYR A 327 3.76 -10.08 7.86
C TYR A 327 4.85 -10.00 8.93
N SER A 328 5.62 -8.91 9.03
CA SER A 328 6.66 -8.77 10.06
C SER A 328 6.10 -9.02 11.47
N HIS A 329 4.92 -8.46 11.75
CA HIS A 329 4.23 -8.63 13.02
C HIS A 329 3.82 -10.08 13.31
N MET A 330 3.41 -10.83 12.28
CA MET A 330 2.97 -12.23 12.44
C MET A 330 4.10 -13.16 12.90
N PHE A 331 5.35 -12.83 12.60
CA PHE A 331 6.49 -13.68 12.92
C PHE A 331 7.10 -13.43 14.28
N GLU A 332 6.82 -12.29 14.90
CA GLU A 332 7.35 -11.97 16.23
C GLU A 332 6.69 -12.81 17.35
N GLY A 333 5.67 -13.62 17.05
CA GLY A 333 5.08 -14.61 17.97
C GLY A 333 4.59 -14.01 19.29
N ARG A 334 4.48 -12.69 19.37
CA ARG A 334 4.19 -11.93 20.58
C ARG A 334 2.96 -11.09 20.35
N VAL A 335 2.09 -11.14 21.34
CA VAL A 335 0.88 -10.34 21.57
C VAL A 335 1.16 -8.83 21.67
N ARG A 336 2.37 -8.37 21.33
CA ARG A 336 2.80 -6.98 21.48
C ARG A 336 2.41 -6.20 20.23
N SER A 337 1.76 -5.06 20.44
CA SER A 337 1.55 -4.02 19.44
C SER A 337 2.74 -3.87 18.50
N ILE A 338 2.49 -3.67 17.20
CA ILE A 338 3.53 -3.30 16.23
C ILE A 338 4.14 -1.97 16.71
N THR A 339 5.39 -1.99 17.15
CA THR A 339 6.13 -0.79 17.52
C THR A 339 7.01 -0.40 16.35
N LEU A 340 6.74 0.76 15.76
CA LEU A 340 7.49 1.29 14.63
C LEU A 340 8.66 2.16 15.12
N PRO A 341 9.84 2.10 14.48
CA PRO A 341 10.95 3.00 14.78
C PRO A 341 10.56 4.46 14.59
N GLU A 342 11.10 5.38 15.38
CA GLU A 342 10.74 6.82 15.33
C GLU A 342 10.86 7.45 13.93
N THR A 343 11.82 7.00 13.13
CA THR A 343 12.05 7.48 11.77
C THR A 343 11.18 6.80 10.71
N PHE A 344 10.23 5.95 11.12
CA PHE A 344 9.42 5.17 10.19
C PHE A 344 8.46 6.08 9.39
N PRO A 345 8.42 5.97 8.05
CA PRO A 345 7.64 6.85 7.18
C PRO A 345 6.14 6.53 7.15
N SER A 346 5.49 6.50 8.32
CA SER A 346 4.07 6.15 8.50
C SER A 346 3.11 6.93 7.59
N SER A 347 3.35 8.24 7.38
CA SER A 347 2.55 9.09 6.48
C SER A 347 2.44 8.52 5.08
N ARG A 348 3.53 7.97 4.53
CA ARG A 348 3.53 7.43 3.16
C ARG A 348 2.62 6.22 3.00
N LEU A 349 2.50 5.41 4.04
CA LEU A 349 1.64 4.22 4.05
C LEU A 349 0.19 4.58 4.38
N LEU A 350 -0.06 5.53 5.29
CA LEU A 350 -1.41 6.01 5.57
C LEU A 350 -2.06 6.64 4.33
N LEU A 351 -1.34 7.50 3.62
CA LEU A 351 -1.85 8.19 2.44
C LEU A 351 -2.06 7.26 1.23
N CYS A 352 -1.61 5.99 1.27
CA CYS A 352 -1.92 5.02 0.21
C CYS A 352 -3.17 4.16 0.50
N LEU A 353 -3.71 4.18 1.72
CA LEU A 353 -4.89 3.40 2.09
C LEU A 353 -6.14 3.69 1.25
N PRO A 354 -6.41 4.91 0.74
CA PRO A 354 -7.57 5.14 -0.13
C PRO A 354 -7.56 4.32 -1.44
N TYR A 355 -6.38 3.87 -1.87
CA TYR A 355 -6.22 3.02 -3.05
C TYR A 355 -6.51 1.54 -2.75
N TYR A 356 -6.64 1.16 -1.47
CA TYR A 356 -7.05 -0.17 -1.08
C TYR A 356 -8.53 -0.39 -1.47
N LYS A 357 -8.81 -1.52 -2.12
CA LYS A 357 -10.17 -1.95 -2.49
C LYS A 357 -10.40 -3.37 -2.02
N GLU A 358 -11.65 -3.67 -1.70
CA GLU A 358 -12.08 -5.04 -1.40
C GLU A 358 -11.74 -5.96 -2.59
N GLY A 359 -11.29 -7.18 -2.30
CA GLY A 359 -10.88 -8.15 -3.32
C GLY A 359 -9.41 -8.05 -3.78
N MET A 360 -8.67 -7.00 -3.41
CA MET A 360 -7.23 -6.89 -3.71
C MET A 360 -6.37 -7.92 -2.98
N LEU A 361 -6.83 -8.40 -1.82
CA LEU A 361 -6.10 -9.40 -1.04
C LEU A 361 -6.59 -10.82 -1.34
N PRO A 362 -5.68 -11.82 -1.34
CA PRO A 362 -6.09 -13.21 -1.27
C PRO A 362 -6.75 -13.51 0.08
N SER A 363 -7.60 -14.55 0.10
CA SER A 363 -8.29 -15.02 1.31
C SER A 363 -7.30 -15.30 2.45
N GLY A 364 -7.66 -14.91 3.68
CA GLY A 364 -6.83 -15.14 4.88
C GLY A 364 -5.76 -14.08 5.16
N VAL A 365 -5.74 -12.98 4.40
CA VAL A 365 -4.86 -11.82 4.64
C VAL A 365 -5.65 -10.62 5.22
N SER A 366 -6.96 -10.55 5.01
CA SER A 366 -7.81 -9.39 5.34
C SER A 366 -7.83 -9.02 6.83
N GLY A 367 -7.96 -9.99 7.73
CA GLY A 367 -8.02 -9.75 9.20
C GLY A 367 -6.73 -9.21 9.84
N LYS A 368 -5.72 -8.87 9.05
CA LYS A 368 -4.39 -8.41 9.51
C LYS A 368 -4.18 -6.91 9.29
N MET A 369 -5.03 -6.28 8.48
CA MET A 369 -4.87 -4.88 8.09
C MET A 369 -5.12 -3.93 9.26
N GLU A 370 -6.11 -4.23 10.10
CA GLU A 370 -6.51 -3.41 11.24
C GLU A 370 -5.35 -3.12 12.19
N LYS A 371 -4.60 -4.16 12.60
CA LYS A 371 -3.44 -4.00 13.50
C LYS A 371 -2.35 -3.12 12.90
N VAL A 372 -2.10 -3.27 11.59
CA VAL A 372 -1.11 -2.47 10.87
C VAL A 372 -1.55 -1.01 10.82
N VAL A 373 -2.82 -0.77 10.46
CA VAL A 373 -3.41 0.57 10.43
C VAL A 373 -3.33 1.23 11.81
N ASN A 374 -3.73 0.53 12.87
CA ASN A 374 -3.67 1.04 14.23
C ASN A 374 -2.23 1.43 14.62
N ALA A 375 -1.25 0.61 14.28
CA ALA A 375 0.16 0.92 14.53
C ALA A 375 0.67 2.14 13.76
N LEU A 376 0.25 2.29 12.49
CA LEU A 376 0.57 3.47 11.69
C LEU A 376 -0.09 4.72 12.27
N VAL A 377 -1.34 4.64 12.75
CA VAL A 377 -2.05 5.74 13.41
C VAL A 377 -1.35 6.15 14.71
N VAL A 378 -1.01 5.21 15.60
CA VAL A 378 -0.26 5.49 16.83
C VAL A 378 1.04 6.20 16.48
N HIS A 379 1.84 5.62 15.58
CA HIS A 379 3.14 6.16 15.22
C HIS A 379 3.01 7.57 14.61
N ASN A 380 2.13 7.76 13.63
CA ASN A 380 1.95 9.03 12.95
C ASN A 380 1.49 10.15 13.90
N SER A 381 0.48 9.87 14.72
CA SER A 381 -0.11 10.84 15.65
C SER A 381 0.85 11.21 16.79
N SER A 382 1.54 10.22 17.38
CA SER A 382 2.53 10.45 18.45
C SER A 382 3.78 11.18 17.97
N SER A 383 4.14 11.07 16.68
CA SER A 383 5.20 11.88 16.05
C SER A 383 4.74 13.29 15.63
N GLY A 384 3.49 13.66 15.94
CA GLY A 384 2.93 14.99 15.67
C GLY A 384 2.62 15.26 14.19
N PHE A 385 2.45 14.20 13.39
CA PHE A 385 1.90 14.31 12.04
C PHE A 385 0.37 14.23 12.08
N TYR A 386 -0.27 14.68 10.99
CA TYR A 386 -1.74 14.72 10.87
C TYR A 386 -2.27 13.82 9.75
N ASP A 387 -1.41 13.05 9.08
CA ASP A 387 -1.81 12.18 7.97
C ASP A 387 -2.73 11.05 8.42
N TRP A 388 -2.70 10.68 9.70
CA TRP A 388 -3.66 9.74 10.29
C TRP A 388 -5.12 10.17 10.12
N MET A 389 -5.39 11.47 9.93
CA MET A 389 -6.75 11.96 9.68
C MET A 389 -7.36 11.43 8.37
N ILE A 390 -6.55 10.93 7.43
CA ILE A 390 -7.04 10.22 6.23
C ILE A 390 -8.04 9.12 6.58
N MET A 391 -7.90 8.52 7.77
CA MET A 391 -8.75 7.43 8.25
C MET A 391 -10.22 7.83 8.42
N PHE A 392 -10.53 9.12 8.63
CA PHE A 392 -11.92 9.58 8.71
C PHE A 392 -12.70 9.23 7.43
N GLY A 393 -12.09 9.45 6.26
CA GLY A 393 -12.67 9.08 4.96
C GLY A 393 -12.62 7.59 4.65
N LEU A 394 -12.04 6.76 5.52
CA LEU A 394 -11.91 5.33 5.36
C LEU A 394 -12.66 4.53 6.44
N SER A 395 -13.51 5.20 7.22
CA SER A 395 -14.22 4.60 8.36
C SER A 395 -15.19 3.48 7.93
N GLU A 396 -15.77 3.56 6.73
CA GLU A 396 -16.58 2.46 6.19
C GLU A 396 -15.75 1.19 5.96
N ALA A 397 -14.50 1.33 5.52
CA ALA A 397 -13.62 0.21 5.20
C ALA A 397 -12.88 -0.35 6.42
N PHE A 398 -12.58 0.49 7.41
CA PHE A 398 -11.73 0.12 8.56
C PHE A 398 -12.44 0.25 9.92
N GLY A 399 -13.71 0.63 9.94
CA GLY A 399 -14.43 0.98 11.17
C GLY A 399 -13.86 2.23 11.84
N SER A 400 -14.20 2.40 13.12
CA SER A 400 -13.78 3.55 13.95
C SER A 400 -12.79 3.18 15.06
N VAL A 401 -12.44 1.89 15.23
CA VAL A 401 -11.55 1.38 16.30
C VAL A 401 -10.19 2.08 16.33
N TRP A 402 -9.69 2.51 15.16
CA TRP A 402 -8.43 3.25 15.05
C TRP A 402 -8.43 4.58 15.81
N LEU A 403 -9.58 5.17 16.14
CA LEU A 403 -9.67 6.40 16.94
C LEU A 403 -9.05 6.23 18.32
N ASP A 404 -9.22 5.04 18.94
CA ASP A 404 -8.67 4.73 20.27
C ASP A 404 -7.13 4.66 20.28
N TYR A 405 -6.53 4.57 19.09
CA TYR A 405 -5.10 4.47 18.87
C TYR A 405 -4.45 5.82 18.56
N VAL A 406 -5.22 6.89 18.39
CA VAL A 406 -4.67 8.23 18.20
C VAL A 406 -4.01 8.69 19.51
N LYS A 407 -2.71 9.04 19.45
CA LYS A 407 -1.93 9.48 20.60
C LYS A 407 -1.45 10.91 20.40
N SER A 408 -1.69 11.75 21.39
CA SER A 408 -1.12 13.10 21.43
C SER A 408 0.42 13.05 21.42
N PRO A 409 1.09 13.87 20.61
CA PRO A 409 2.55 13.93 20.61
C PRO A 409 3.07 14.51 21.92
N SER A 410 4.28 14.09 22.33
CA SER A 410 4.96 14.60 23.52
C SER A 410 5.52 16.03 23.33
N SER A 411 5.75 16.43 22.08
CA SER A 411 6.14 17.79 21.69
C SER A 411 5.58 18.14 20.31
N LEU A 412 5.16 19.39 20.15
CA LEU A 412 4.71 19.97 18.88
C LEU A 412 5.70 21.02 18.34
N GLU A 413 6.93 21.07 18.87
CA GLU A 413 7.95 22.01 18.43
C GLU A 413 8.15 21.94 16.90
N GLY A 414 7.97 23.07 16.22
CA GLY A 414 8.11 23.20 14.78
C GLY A 414 6.90 22.74 13.94
N ARG A 415 5.77 22.34 14.56
CA ARG A 415 4.55 21.96 13.83
C ARG A 415 3.63 23.17 13.63
N SER A 416 3.19 23.40 12.40
CA SER A 416 2.33 24.54 12.07
C SER A 416 0.86 24.23 12.32
N SER A 417 0.17 25.16 12.98
CA SER A 417 -1.30 25.16 13.09
C SER A 417 -2.01 25.14 11.74
N ASP A 418 -1.39 25.66 10.67
CA ASP A 418 -1.91 25.61 9.31
C ASP A 418 -1.94 24.17 8.77
N SER A 419 -0.93 23.36 9.10
CA SER A 419 -0.87 21.96 8.66
C SER A 419 -1.94 21.11 9.35
N PHE A 420 -2.25 21.40 10.61
CA PHE A 420 -3.37 20.78 11.31
C PHE A 420 -4.70 21.18 10.68
N LYS A 421 -4.91 22.48 10.48
CA LYS A 421 -6.14 23.00 9.86
C LYS A 421 -6.35 22.40 8.47
N HIS A 422 -5.30 22.34 7.66
CA HIS A 422 -5.37 21.75 6.33
C HIS A 422 -5.78 20.27 6.37
N ALA A 423 -5.16 19.45 7.23
CA ALA A 423 -5.53 18.05 7.37
C ALA A 423 -6.98 17.88 7.87
N LEU A 424 -7.40 18.76 8.78
CA LEU A 424 -8.75 18.77 9.32
C LEU A 424 -9.80 19.08 8.23
N ASP A 425 -9.59 20.16 7.49
CA ASP A 425 -10.47 20.60 6.41
C ASP A 425 -10.52 19.56 5.27
N GLN A 426 -9.39 18.92 4.97
CA GLN A 426 -9.27 17.96 3.89
C GLN A 426 -9.89 16.60 4.23
N TYR A 427 -9.63 16.08 5.43
CA TYR A 427 -9.93 14.68 5.75
C TYR A 427 -11.01 14.50 6.82
N ALA A 428 -11.06 15.35 7.84
CA ALA A 428 -12.01 15.18 8.93
C ALA A 428 -13.37 15.80 8.61
N VAL A 429 -13.40 17.12 8.32
CA VAL A 429 -14.64 17.89 8.13
C VAL A 429 -15.61 17.23 7.13
N PRO A 430 -15.16 16.75 5.95
CA PRO A 430 -16.07 16.17 4.97
C PRO A 430 -16.69 14.84 5.40
N ASN A 431 -16.01 14.11 6.29
CA ASN A 431 -16.35 12.72 6.62
C ASN A 431 -17.04 12.56 7.98
N VAL A 432 -16.79 13.47 8.93
CA VAL A 432 -17.39 13.38 10.28
C VAL A 432 -18.92 13.44 10.22
N ALA A 433 -19.49 14.25 9.33
CA ALA A 433 -20.94 14.34 9.17
C ALA A 433 -21.59 13.03 8.70
N LEU A 434 -20.80 12.13 8.09
CA LEU A 434 -21.26 10.84 7.57
C LEU A 434 -21.15 9.70 8.60
N MET A 435 -20.48 9.94 9.73
CA MET A 435 -20.30 8.96 10.79
C MET A 435 -21.56 8.81 11.64
N ASP A 436 -21.69 7.70 12.35
CA ASP A 436 -22.73 7.57 13.36
C ASP A 436 -22.48 8.52 14.55
N ARG A 437 -23.52 8.75 15.36
CA ARG A 437 -23.47 9.73 16.44
C ARG A 437 -22.40 9.41 17.50
N GLN A 438 -22.14 8.14 17.77
CA GLN A 438 -21.15 7.73 18.77
C GLN A 438 -19.74 8.01 18.25
N ASP A 439 -19.47 7.64 17.00
CA ASP A 439 -18.20 7.88 16.32
C ASP A 439 -17.93 9.37 16.11
N GLN A 440 -18.97 10.17 15.82
CA GLN A 440 -18.87 11.63 15.74
C GLN A 440 -18.38 12.25 17.05
N VAL A 441 -18.95 11.82 18.19
CA VAL A 441 -18.55 12.31 19.52
C VAL A 441 -17.12 11.90 19.86
N SER A 442 -16.74 10.65 19.58
CA SER A 442 -15.37 10.17 19.76
C SER A 442 -14.38 10.95 18.90
N THR A 443 -14.74 11.19 17.64
CA THR A 443 -13.95 12.01 16.72
C THR A 443 -13.76 13.42 17.23
N LEU A 444 -14.83 14.10 17.64
CA LEU A 444 -14.78 15.46 18.19
C LEU A 444 -13.83 15.54 19.39
N LYS A 445 -13.90 14.57 20.32
CA LYS A 445 -12.99 14.52 21.47
C LYS A 445 -11.52 14.42 21.04
N VAL A 446 -11.21 13.53 20.10
CA VAL A 446 -9.84 13.34 19.59
C VAL A 446 -9.35 14.61 18.90
N VAL A 447 -10.14 15.18 17.99
CA VAL A 447 -9.80 16.41 17.25
C VAL A 447 -9.63 17.60 18.19
N MET A 448 -10.54 17.78 19.17
CA MET A 448 -10.45 18.87 20.14
C MET A 448 -9.19 18.76 20.99
N ASN A 449 -8.84 17.57 21.47
CA ASN A 449 -7.61 17.34 22.24
C ASN A 449 -6.37 17.73 21.44
N PHE A 450 -6.30 17.34 20.16
CA PHE A 450 -5.20 17.72 19.28
C PHE A 450 -5.16 19.22 19.02
N ALA A 451 -6.32 19.81 18.71
CA ALA A 451 -6.39 21.23 18.42
C ALA A 451 -5.98 22.07 19.65
N ILE A 452 -6.39 21.69 20.86
CA ILE A 452 -5.93 22.35 22.10
C ILE A 452 -4.40 22.30 22.19
N LEU A 453 -3.78 21.14 21.95
CA LEU A 453 -2.33 21.01 21.99
C LEU A 453 -1.62 21.85 20.91
N THR A 454 -2.16 21.89 19.69
CA THR A 454 -1.57 22.62 18.55
C THR A 454 -1.73 24.13 18.62
N PHE A 455 -2.78 24.65 19.26
CA PHE A 455 -3.07 26.09 19.32
C PHE A 455 -2.72 26.75 20.67
N VAL A 456 -2.46 25.96 21.72
CA VAL A 456 -2.10 26.47 23.06
C VAL A 456 -0.58 26.54 23.28
N HIS A 457 0.18 25.69 22.58
CA HIS A 457 1.64 25.78 22.46
C HIS A 457 2.02 26.58 21.22
#